data_AF-A0A5K1A3Z5-F1
#
_entry.id   AF-A0A5K1A3Z5-F1
#
_cell.length_a   1.000
_cell.length_b   1.000
_cell.length_c   1.000
_cell.angle_alpha   90.00
_cell.angle_beta   90.00
_cell.angle_gamma   90.00
#
_symmetry.space_group_name_H-M   'P 1'
#
loop_
_entity.id
_entity.type
_entity.pdbx_description
1 polymer ?
#
loop_
_entity_poly.entity_id
_entity_poly.type
_entity_poly.pdbx_seq_one_letter_code
_entity_poly.pdbx_strand_id
1 'polypeptide(L)' 'DGEAYAVLLNVLAPEHSKRTVLDVKEPTERAKLILEHADRIGCKRYLTPKDIVDGSPNLNLAFVAHIFQH' A
#
# COMPACT_ATOMS: atom_id res chain seq x y z
N ASP A 1 6.58 -7.51 2.79
CA ASP A 1 5.44 -8.40 2.48
C ASP A 1 4.11 -7.64 2.25
N GLY A 2 4.00 -6.39 2.72
CA GLY A 2 2.91 -5.47 2.41
C GLY A 2 1.79 -5.39 3.46
N GLU A 3 1.78 -6.24 4.49
CA GLU A 3 0.63 -6.34 5.41
C GLU A 3 0.38 -5.06 6.20
N ALA A 4 1.45 -4.39 6.64
CA ALA A 4 1.35 -3.12 7.35
C ALA A 4 0.65 -2.03 6.51
N TYR A 5 0.92 -1.96 5.20
CA TYR A 5 0.23 -1.03 4.31
C TYR A 5 -1.24 -1.38 4.14
N ALA A 6 -1.57 -2.67 4.02
CA ALA A 6 -2.95 -3.10 3.91
C ALA A 6 -3.75 -2.70 5.15
N VAL A 7 -3.18 -2.88 6.35
CA VAL A 7 -3.81 -2.42 7.60
C VAL A 7 -3.91 -0.89 7.63
N LEU A 8 -2.84 -0.17 7.33
CA LEU A 8 -2.81 1.30 7.34
C LEU A 8 -3.89 1.90 6.43
N LEU A 9 -3.94 1.46 5.17
CA LEU A 9 -4.90 2.00 4.19
C LEU A 9 -6.35 1.63 4.54
N ASN A 10 -6.58 0.47 5.17
CA ASN A 10 -7.90 0.09 5.67
C ASN A 10 -8.37 0.99 6.83
N VAL A 11 -7.45 1.48 7.66
CA VAL A 11 -7.76 2.41 8.74
C VAL A 11 -8.03 3.81 8.21
N LEU A 12 -7.24 4.27 7.22
CA LEU A 12 -7.36 5.62 6.67
C LEU A 12 -8.58 5.78 5.75
N ALA A 13 -8.90 4.77 4.95
CA ALA A 13 -9.96 4.81 3.95
C ALA A 13 -10.72 3.47 3.91
N PRO A 14 -11.50 3.15 4.95
CA PRO A 14 -12.24 1.90 5.04
C PRO A 14 -13.26 1.73 3.89
N GLU A 15 -13.78 2.81 3.32
CA GLU A 15 -14.69 2.83 2.16
C GLU A 15 -14.03 2.34 0.87
N HIS A 16 -12.71 2.42 0.78
CA HIS A 16 -11.91 1.93 -0.35
C HIS A 16 -11.24 0.59 -0.09
N SER A 17 -11.34 0.10 1.15
CA SER A 17 -10.83 -1.20 1.57
C SER A 17 -11.54 -2.35 0.87
N LYS A 18 -10.76 -3.29 0.36
CA LYS A 18 -11.23 -4.63 0.05
C LYS A 18 -10.67 -5.57 1.10
N ARG A 19 -11.54 -6.24 1.87
CA ARG A 19 -11.15 -7.28 2.85
C ARG A 19 -10.17 -8.30 2.26
N THR A 20 -10.29 -8.53 0.96
CA THR A 20 -9.45 -9.44 0.16
C THR A 20 -7.96 -9.11 0.16
N VAL A 21 -7.53 -7.87 0.44
CA VAL A 21 -6.08 -7.51 0.38
C VAL A 21 -5.27 -8.28 1.42
N LEU A 22 -5.81 -8.49 2.62
CA LEU A 22 -5.14 -9.26 3.68
C LEU A 22 -5.16 -10.77 3.40
N ASP A 23 -6.14 -11.25 2.63
CA ASP A 23 -6.26 -12.66 2.24
C ASP A 23 -5.31 -13.05 1.09
N VAL A 24 -4.70 -12.07 0.41
CA VAL A 24 -3.73 -12.32 -0.67
C VAL A 24 -2.43 -12.86 -0.09
N LYS A 25 -2.12 -14.11 -0.44
CA LYS A 25 -0.90 -14.82 -0.01
C LYS A 25 0.36 -14.35 -0.72
N GLU A 26 0.26 -14.03 -2.01
CA GLU A 26 1.39 -13.62 -2.82
C GLU A 26 1.78 -12.15 -2.53
N PRO A 27 2.98 -11.88 -1.98
CA PRO A 27 3.36 -10.52 -1.56
C PRO A 27 3.35 -9.51 -2.71
N THR A 28 3.76 -9.92 -3.91
CA THR A 28 3.77 -9.08 -5.10
C THR A 28 2.35 -8.69 -5.52
N GLU A 29 1.40 -9.62 -5.44
CA GLU A 29 0.01 -9.35 -5.78
C GLU A 29 -0.64 -8.45 -4.74
N ARG A 30 -0.35 -8.69 -3.46
CA ARG A 30 -0.77 -7.83 -2.35
C ARG A 30 -0.23 -6.40 -2.51
N ALA A 31 1.04 -6.25 -2.87
CA ALA A 31 1.66 -4.95 -3.14
C ALA A 31 0.99 -4.19 -4.31
N LYS A 32 0.54 -4.88 -5.36
CA LYS A 32 -0.25 -4.23 -6.43
C LYS A 32 -1.55 -3.65 -5.88
N LEU A 33 -2.30 -4.44 -5.10
CA LEU A 33 -3.57 -4.02 -4.52
C LEU A 33 -3.41 -2.87 -3.52
N ILE A 34 -2.35 -2.89 -2.70
CA ILE A 34 -1.99 -1.78 -1.80
C ILE A 34 -1.83 -0.49 -2.60
N LEU A 35 -1.07 -0.55 -3.68
CA LEU A 35 -0.83 0.62 -4.50
C LEU A 35 -2.09 1.08 -5.27
N GLU A 36 -3.00 0.17 -5.64
CA GLU A 36 -4.30 0.54 -6.22
C GLU A 36 -5.21 1.22 -5.19
N HIS A 37 -5.16 0.79 -3.94
CA HIS A 37 -5.92 1.41 -2.85
C HIS A 37 -5.36 2.80 -2.55
N ALA A 38 -4.04 2.96 -2.51
CA ALA A 38 -3.39 4.27 -2.37
C ALA A 38 -3.81 5.26 -3.48
N ASP A 39 -3.89 4.81 -4.74
CA ASP A 39 -4.38 5.66 -5.84
C ASP A 39 -5.82 6.13 -5.61
N ARG A 40 -6.69 5.28 -5.05
CA ARG A 40 -8.10 5.64 -4.79
C ARG A 40 -8.26 6.73 -3.73
N ILE A 41 -7.32 6.83 -2.79
CA ILE A 41 -7.32 7.87 -1.75
C ILE A 41 -6.57 9.13 -2.19
N GLY A 42 -6.21 9.24 -3.48
CA GLY A 42 -5.49 10.39 -4.02
C GLY A 42 -3.98 10.40 -3.76
N CYS A 43 -3.45 9.34 -3.14
CA CYS A 43 -2.02 9.17 -2.89
C CYS A 43 -1.35 8.59 -4.14
N LYS A 44 -0.82 9.47 -5.00
CA LYS A 44 -0.24 9.09 -6.29
C LYS A 44 0.97 8.15 -6.10
N ARG A 45 0.99 7.04 -6.85
CA ARG A 45 2.08 6.06 -6.83
C ARG A 45 3.45 6.65 -7.19
N TYR A 46 4.45 6.40 -6.35
CA TYR A 46 5.88 6.53 -6.65
C TYR A 46 6.66 5.20 -6.51
N LEU A 47 5.98 4.17 -6.00
CA LEU A 47 6.51 2.82 -5.81
C LEU A 47 6.02 1.86 -6.89
N THR A 48 6.84 0.87 -7.20
CA THR A 48 6.40 -0.37 -7.83
C THR A 48 6.06 -1.42 -6.77
N PRO A 49 5.27 -2.47 -7.11
CA PRO A 49 5.06 -3.61 -6.21
C PRO A 49 6.37 -4.24 -5.73
N LYS A 50 7.39 -4.24 -6.61
CA LYS A 50 8.73 -4.75 -6.30
C LYS A 50 9.40 -3.95 -5.18
N ASP A 51 9.30 -2.62 -5.19
CA ASP A 51 9.92 -1.78 -4.14
C ASP A 51 9.34 -2.04 -2.74
N ILE A 52 8.06 -2.44 -2.67
CA ILE A 52 7.40 -2.88 -1.43
C ILE A 52 7.88 -4.27 -0.99
N VAL A 53 7.98 -5.21 -1.93
CA VAL A 53 8.41 -6.59 -1.64
C VAL A 53 9.89 -6.64 -1.26
N ASP A 54 10.74 -5.92 -1.98
CA ASP A 54 12.19 -5.81 -1.76
C ASP A 54 12.51 -4.96 -0.51
N GLY A 55 11.52 -4.24 0.04
CA GLY A 55 11.67 -3.50 1.29
C GLY A 55 12.59 -2.29 1.19
N SER A 56 12.59 -1.58 0.06
CA SER A 56 13.43 -0.38 -0.16
C SER A 56 13.16 0.69 0.92
N PRO A 57 14.10 0.98 1.84
CA PRO A 57 13.79 1.79 3.03
C PRO A 57 13.38 3.23 2.69
N ASN A 58 14.13 3.89 1.81
CA ASN A 58 13.90 5.28 1.43
C ASN A 58 12.58 5.45 0.67
N LEU A 59 12.29 4.53 -0.25
CA LEU A 59 11.07 4.62 -1.04
C LEU A 59 9.82 4.30 -0.20
N ASN A 60 9.91 3.31 0.71
CA ASN A 60 8.82 3.01 1.65
C ASN A 60 8.58 4.17 2.62
N LEU A 61 9.64 4.79 3.17
CA LEU A 61 9.51 5.97 4.03
C LEU A 61 8.85 7.14 3.29
N ALA A 62 9.29 7.43 2.06
CA ALA A 62 8.70 8.48 1.24
C ALA A 62 7.21 8.22 0.95
N PHE A 63 6.84 6.97 0.68
CA PHE A 63 5.46 6.60 0.42
C PHE A 63 4.58 6.73 1.67
N VAL A 64 5.04 6.25 2.83
CA VAL A 64 4.33 6.46 4.11
C VAL A 64 4.16 7.96 4.38
N ALA A 65 5.22 8.76 4.23
CA ALA A 65 5.14 10.20 4.40
C ALA A 65 4.12 10.86 3.46
N HIS A 66 4.03 10.38 2.21
CA HIS A 66 3.05 10.88 1.25
C HIS A 66 1.61 10.54 1.63
N ILE A 67 1.37 9.32 2.14
CA ILE A 67 0.07 8.89 2.69
C ILE A 67 -0.35 9.80 3.86
N PHE A 68 0.56 10.18 4.75
CA PHE A 68 0.25 11.03 5.92
C PHE A 68 0.00 12.50 5.59
N GLN A 69 0.43 12.98 4.41
CA GLN A 69 0.22 14.36 3.98
C GLN A 69 -1.12 14.58 3.25
N HIS A 70 -1.79 13.49 2.84
CA HIS A 70 -3.10 13.51 2.21
C HIS A 70 -4.19 13.17 3.23
#